data_AF-A0A967VVS7-F1
#
_entry.id   AF-A0A967VVS7-F1
#
_cell.length_a   1.000
_cell.length_b   1.000
_cell.length_c   1.000
_cell.angle_alpha   90.00
_cell.angle_beta   90.00
_cell.angle_gamma   90.00
#
_symmetry.space_group_name_H-M   'P 1'
#
loop_
_entity.id
_entity.type
_entity.pdbx_description
1 polymer ?
#
loop_
_entity_poly.entity_id
_entity_poly.type
_entity_poly.pdbx_seq_one_letter_code
_entity_poly.pdbx_strand_id
1 'polypeptide(L)' 'EAARDLGLREGDVILQINRQQIRSAEEAAELLRRLAGRGAVRLFYERDRRVGGVSFYIQ' A
#
# COMPACT_ATOMS: atom_id res chain seq x y z
N GLU A 1 -0.74 -13.85 12.92
CA GLU A 1 -1.66 -14.06 11.77
C GLU A 1 -2.17 -12.73 11.19
N ALA A 2 -1.30 -11.80 10.80
CA ALA A 2 -1.72 -10.47 10.32
C ALA A 2 -1.38 -10.20 8.83
N ALA A 3 -1.27 -11.24 8.03
CA ALA A 3 -1.27 -11.14 6.58
C ALA A 3 -2.48 -11.92 6.06
N ARG A 4 -3.69 -11.41 6.34
CA ARG A 4 -4.81 -11.73 5.44
C ARG A 4 -4.37 -11.25 4.08
N ASP A 5 -4.34 -12.16 3.11
CA ASP A 5 -3.95 -11.88 1.74
C ASP A 5 -4.54 -10.54 1.30
N LEU A 6 -3.67 -9.53 1.16
CA LEU A 6 -4.07 -8.15 0.87
C LEU A 6 -4.67 -8.04 -0.54
N GLY A 7 -4.66 -9.14 -1.30
CA GLY A 7 -5.01 -9.18 -2.70
C GLY A 7 -3.98 -8.46 -3.57
N LEU A 8 -2.89 -7.96 -2.98
CA LEU A 8 -1.71 -7.45 -3.66
C LEU A 8 -0.91 -8.61 -4.24
N ARG A 9 -0.36 -8.40 -5.42
CA ARG A 9 0.38 -9.41 -6.17
C ARG A 9 1.60 -8.77 -6.80
N GLU A 10 2.59 -9.60 -7.11
CA GLU A 10 3.71 -9.16 -7.95
C GLU A 10 3.18 -8.59 -9.27
N GLY A 11 3.75 -7.47 -9.70
CA GLY A 11 3.29 -6.71 -10.86
C GLY A 11 2.35 -5.54 -10.54
N ASP A 12 1.81 -5.44 -9.32
CA ASP A 12 1.05 -4.27 -8.91
C ASP A 12 1.95 -3.03 -8.79
N VAL A 13 1.50 -1.91 -9.36
CA VAL A 13 2.20 -0.63 -9.24
C VAL A 13 1.52 0.23 -8.19
N ILE A 14 2.22 0.57 -7.11
CA ILE A 14 1.69 1.43 -6.04
C ILE A 14 1.61 2.87 -6.56
N LEU A 15 0.41 3.47 -6.49
CA LEU A 15 0.17 4.85 -6.92
C LEU A 15 0.07 5.83 -5.74
N GLN A 16 -0.53 5.37 -4.65
CA GLN A 16 -0.85 6.23 -3.51
C GLN A 16 -0.95 5.42 -2.23
N ILE A 17 -0.48 6.00 -1.13
CA ILE A 17 -0.68 5.49 0.22
C ILE A 17 -1.36 6.60 1.04
N ASN A 18 -2.50 6.27 1.63
CA ASN A 18 -3.44 7.20 2.26
C ASN A 18 -3.79 8.36 1.32
N ARG A 19 -3.24 9.56 1.59
CA ARG A 19 -3.45 10.79 0.81
C ARG A 19 -2.17 11.26 0.11
N GLN A 20 -1.10 10.46 0.12
CA GLN A 20 0.20 10.80 -0.43
C GLN A 20 0.45 9.99 -1.71
N GLN A 21 0.66 10.70 -2.82
CA GLN A 21 1.10 10.09 -4.08
C GLN A 21 2.49 9.51 -3.91
N ILE A 22 2.70 8.33 -4.46
CA ILE A 22 3.97 7.60 -4.38
C ILE A 22 4.62 7.61 -5.75
N ARG A 23 5.90 7.98 -5.79
CA ARG A 23 6.67 8.07 -7.04
C ARG A 23 7.80 7.05 -7.13
N SER A 24 8.17 6.42 -6.03
CA SER A 24 9.16 5.35 -6.01
C SER A 24 8.87 4.28 -4.95
N ALA A 25 9.52 3.13 -5.09
CA ALA A 25 9.42 2.03 -4.14
C ALA A 25 10.02 2.42 -2.77
N GLU A 26 11.09 3.21 -2.77
CA GLU A 26 11.76 3.69 -1.55
C GLU A 26 10.84 4.62 -0.76
N GLU A 27 10.15 5.54 -1.44
CA GLU A 27 9.16 6.42 -0.81
C GLU A 27 8.03 5.60 -0.17
N ALA A 28 7.52 4.59 -0.90
CA ALA A 28 6.50 3.69 -0.38
C ALA A 28 6.98 2.97 0.88
N ALA A 29 8.17 2.38 0.83
CA ALA A 29 8.75 1.63 1.94
C ALA A 29 8.97 2.52 3.18
N GLU A 30 9.49 3.73 2.99
CA GLU A 30 9.70 4.67 4.08
C GLU A 30 8.37 5.09 4.72
N LEU A 31 7.36 5.43 3.91
CA LEU A 31 6.06 5.82 4.41
C LEU A 31 5.36 4.70 5.17
N LEU A 32 5.40 3.46 4.65
CA LEU A 32 4.82 2.30 5.33
C LEU A 32 5.48 2.06 6.70
N ARG A 33 6.82 2.16 6.79
CA ARG A 33 7.53 2.07 8.08
C ARG A 33 7.07 3.15 9.06
N ARG A 34 6.86 4.39 8.59
CA ARG A 34 6.37 5.49 9.43
C ARG A 34 4.92 5.31 9.90
N LEU A 35 4.12 4.53 9.18
CA LEU A 35 2.71 4.27 9.49
C LEU A 35 2.51 3.03 10.38
N ALA A 36 3.56 2.24 10.62
CA ALA A 36 3.53 1.10 11.55
C ALA A 36 3.00 1.51 12.94
N GLY A 37 2.00 0.79 13.44
CA GLY A 37 1.35 1.05 14.72
C GLY A 37 0.50 2.34 14.78
N ARG A 38 0.36 3.10 13.69
CA ARG A 38 -0.35 4.40 13.67
C ARG A 38 -1.80 4.33 13.17
N GLY A 39 -2.28 3.14 12.81
CA GLY A 39 -3.66 2.90 12.40
C GLY A 39 -3.77 2.19 11.06
N ALA A 40 -4.93 2.35 10.41
CA ALA A 40 -5.18 1.75 9.11
C ALA A 40 -4.44 2.50 7.99
N VAL A 41 -3.83 1.74 7.10
CA VAL A 41 -3.19 2.19 5.86
C VAL A 41 -4.08 1.84 4.69
N ARG A 42 -4.41 2.82 3.85
CA ARG A 42 -5.10 2.62 2.59
C ARG A 42 -4.11 2.74 1.44
N LEU A 43 -3.94 1.69 0.66
CA LEU A 43 -3.04 1.66 -0.49
C LEU A 43 -3.84 1.53 -1.78
N PHE A 44 -3.53 2.36 -2.76
CA PHE A 44 -4.06 2.28 -4.12
C PHE A 44 -2.97 1.81 -5.07
N TYR A 45 -3.32 0.88 -5.94
CA TYR A 45 -2.42 0.27 -6.90
C TYR A 45 -3.05 0.17 -8.28
N GLU A 46 -2.22 0.09 -9.31
CA GLU A 46 -2.63 -0.26 -10.65
C GLU A 46 -2.32 -1.74 -10.93
N ARG A 47 -3.29 -2.45 -11.52
CA ARG A 47 -3.13 -3.79 -12.10
C ARG A 47 -3.89 -3.83 -13.42
N ASP A 48 -3.23 -4.22 -14.50
CA ASP A 48 -3.84 -4.36 -15.82
C ASP A 48 -4.63 -3.10 -16.27
N ARG A 49 -4.06 -1.91 -16.03
CA ARG A 49 -4.69 -0.59 -16.28
C ARG A 49 -5.95 -0.30 -15.46
N ARG A 50 -6.20 -1.05 -14.39
CA ARG A 50 -7.28 -0.82 -13.44
C ARG A 50 -6.71 -0.40 -12.10
N VAL A 51 -7.32 0.60 -11.49
CA VAL A 51 -6.95 1.03 -10.14
C VAL A 51 -7.74 0.21 -9.11
N GLY A 52 -7.01 -0.49 -8.26
CA GLY A 52 -7.51 -1.19 -7.09
C GLY A 52 -7.15 -0.47 -5.80
N GLY A 53 -7.75 -0.90 -4.70
CA GLY A 53 -7.44 -0.38 -3.37
C GLY A 53 -7.60 -1.42 -2.28
N VAL A 54 -6.71 -1.40 -1.30
CA VAL A 54 -6.72 -2.26 -0.12
C VAL A 54 -6.48 -1.43 1.14
N SER A 55 -7.11 -1.84 2.24
CA SER A 55 -6.86 -1.28 3.57
C SER A 55 -6.33 -2.35 4.50
N PHE A 56 -5.28 -2.02 5.25
CA PHE A 56 -4.64 -2.95 6.19
C PHE A 56 -4.02 -2.22 7.39
N TYR A 57 -3.59 -2.99 8.38
CA TYR A 57 -2.86 -2.48 9.53
C TYR A 57 -1.42 -3.00 9.48
N ILE A 58 -0.47 -2.16 9.85
CA ILE A 58 0.94 -2.54 9.98
C ILE A 58 1.22 -2.65 11.49
N GLN A 59 1.59 -3.84 11.96
CA GLN A 59 1.99 -4.09 13.35
C GLN A 59 3.51 -4.04 13.49
#